data_AF-A0A3M1A4Q9-F1
#
_entry.id   AF-A0A3M1A4Q9-F1
#
_cell.length_a   1.000
_cell.length_b   1.000
_cell.length_c   1.000
_cell.angle_alpha   90.00
_cell.angle_beta   90.00
_cell.angle_gamma   90.00
#
_symmetry.space_group_name_H-M   'P 1'
#
loop_
_entity.id
_entity.type
_entity.pdbx_description
1 polymer ?
#
loop_
_entity_poly.entity_id
_entity_poly.type
_entity_poly.pdbx_seq_one_letter_code
_entity_poly.pdbx_strand_id
1 'polypeptide(L)'
;MRFLPGILFFALQLAETVNPAAAETLVSTRMIRAQEIIAPEDVKVTPANIPGALSAPEEAVGLEARVILYPGRPVRAADLGPPAVIERNAIVTLVFRRGGLTITADARALGRAGVGDTLRVMNLASRTIVKGIVLEDGSVRVGGPDPEAPIRRAGQ
;
A
#
# COMPACT_ATOMS: atom_id res chain seq x y z
N MET A 1 77.96 -11.84 -5.71
CA MET A 1 77.22 -10.77 -5.02
C MET A 1 76.07 -10.34 -5.92
N ARG A 2 74.81 -10.64 -5.53
CA ARG A 2 73.60 -9.79 -5.73
C ARG A 2 73.11 -9.59 -7.19
N PHE A 3 71.84 -9.65 -7.62
CA PHE A 3 70.49 -9.97 -7.14
C PHE A 3 69.61 -9.96 -8.45
N LEU A 4 68.70 -10.92 -8.68
CA LEU A 4 67.47 -10.72 -9.50
C LEU A 4 66.45 -9.91 -8.63
N PRO A 5 65.35 -9.28 -9.11
CA PRO A 5 64.52 -9.60 -10.30
C PRO A 5 63.86 -8.37 -11.00
N GLY A 6 62.91 -8.58 -11.92
CA GLY A 6 61.99 -7.51 -12.32
C GLY A 6 61.15 -7.78 -13.57
N ILE A 7 60.33 -8.82 -13.56
CA ILE A 7 59.29 -9.03 -14.59
C ILE A 7 58.26 -7.91 -14.43
N LEU A 8 58.22 -7.02 -15.42
CA LEU A 8 57.26 -5.92 -15.50
C LEU A 8 55.88 -6.48 -15.82
N PHE A 9 55.11 -6.83 -14.78
CA PHE A 9 53.69 -7.14 -14.86
C PHE A 9 52.93 -5.86 -15.18
N PHE A 10 52.62 -5.63 -16.46
CA PHE A 10 51.75 -4.55 -16.89
C PHE A 10 50.30 -4.95 -16.60
N ALA A 11 49.84 -4.67 -15.38
CA ALA A 11 48.45 -4.88 -14.98
C ALA A 11 47.56 -3.86 -15.68
N LEU A 12 46.84 -4.32 -16.71
CA LEU A 12 45.76 -3.58 -17.37
C LEU A 12 44.60 -3.49 -16.38
N GLN A 13 44.56 -2.41 -15.61
CA GLN A 13 43.53 -2.20 -14.62
C GLN A 13 42.25 -1.75 -15.31
N LEU A 14 41.32 -2.69 -15.46
CA LEU A 14 39.93 -2.42 -15.81
C LEU A 14 39.34 -1.53 -14.71
N ALA A 15 39.24 -0.24 -15.00
CA ALA A 15 38.43 0.65 -14.19
C ALA A 15 36.97 0.24 -14.39
N GLU A 16 36.44 -0.54 -13.46
CA GLU A 16 35.00 -0.67 -13.30
C GLU A 16 34.47 0.73 -12.97
N THR A 17 33.89 1.39 -13.97
CA THR A 17 33.11 2.60 -13.75
C THR A 17 31.89 2.19 -12.94
N VAL A 18 31.99 2.29 -11.62
CA VAL A 18 30.82 2.27 -10.73
C VAL A 18 29.98 3.47 -11.14
N ASN A 19 28.98 3.23 -11.98
CA ASN A 19 27.97 4.23 -12.30
C ASN A 19 27.24 4.49 -10.97
N PRO A 20 27.35 5.68 -10.35
CA PRO A 20 26.53 5.96 -9.19
C PRO A 20 25.09 5.87 -9.69
N ALA A 21 24.34 4.86 -9.21
CA ALA A 21 22.91 4.78 -9.45
C ALA A 21 22.36 6.15 -9.05
N ALA A 22 21.95 6.94 -10.04
CA ALA A 22 21.40 8.26 -9.79
C ALA A 22 20.23 8.03 -8.85
N ALA A 23 20.28 8.64 -7.66
CA ALA A 23 19.19 8.50 -6.72
C ALA A 23 17.94 9.11 -7.38
N GLU A 24 16.96 8.26 -7.62
CA GLU A 24 15.71 8.60 -8.28
C GLU A 24 14.65 8.83 -7.21
N THR A 25 13.93 9.95 -7.31
CA THR A 25 12.80 10.27 -6.43
C THR A 25 11.56 10.52 -7.26
N LEU A 26 10.46 9.88 -6.85
CA LEU A 26 9.14 10.11 -7.38
C LEU A 26 8.54 11.40 -6.80
N VAL A 27 8.12 12.31 -7.68
CA VAL A 27 7.45 13.55 -7.30
C VAL A 27 6.11 13.69 -8.01
N SER A 28 5.14 14.36 -7.37
CA SER A 28 3.84 14.63 -8.00
C SER A 28 3.97 15.68 -9.11
N THR A 29 3.27 15.48 -10.23
CA THR A 29 3.26 16.42 -11.37
C THR A 29 2.20 17.52 -11.23
N ARG A 30 1.12 17.22 -10.49
CA ARG A 30 0.01 18.11 -10.19
C ARG A 30 -0.41 18.03 -8.73
N MET A 31 -1.42 18.82 -8.36
CA MET A 31 -2.11 18.62 -7.09
C MET A 31 -2.95 17.34 -7.16
N ILE A 32 -2.73 16.43 -6.21
CA ILE A 32 -3.51 15.21 -6.01
C ILE A 32 -4.22 15.36 -4.67
N ARG A 33 -5.54 15.21 -4.67
CA ARG A 33 -6.34 15.34 -3.44
C ARG A 33 -6.22 14.08 -2.61
N ALA A 34 -6.47 14.20 -1.31
CA ALA A 34 -6.72 13.01 -0.50
C ALA A 34 -7.91 12.24 -1.12
N GLN A 35 -7.84 10.91 -1.07
CA GLN A 35 -8.83 9.96 -1.60
C GLN A 35 -8.77 9.76 -3.13
N GLU A 36 -7.82 10.37 -3.80
CA GLU A 36 -7.62 10.24 -5.24
C GLU A 36 -6.65 9.09 -5.55
N ILE A 37 -6.97 8.30 -6.58
CA ILE A 37 -6.08 7.23 -7.07
C ILE A 37 -4.97 7.87 -7.89
N ILE A 38 -3.72 7.48 -7.62
CA ILE A 38 -2.55 7.93 -8.35
C ILE A 38 -2.56 7.34 -9.76
N ALA A 39 -2.69 8.20 -10.78
CA ALA A 39 -2.52 7.81 -12.17
C ALA A 39 -1.04 7.90 -12.61
N PRO A 40 -0.62 7.19 -13.67
CA PRO A 40 0.73 7.26 -14.20
C PRO A 40 1.18 8.70 -14.55
N GLU A 41 0.27 9.53 -15.05
CA GLU A 41 0.52 10.93 -15.39
C GLU A 41 0.71 11.86 -14.16
N ASP A 42 0.31 11.41 -12.98
CA ASP A 42 0.33 12.21 -11.75
C ASP A 42 1.70 12.23 -11.06
N VAL A 43 2.61 11.36 -11.51
CA VAL A 43 3.92 11.17 -10.91
C VAL A 43 5.02 11.20 -11.96
N LYS A 44 6.20 11.69 -11.57
CA LYS A 44 7.40 11.65 -12.41
C LYS A 44 8.61 11.33 -11.56
N VAL A 45 9.59 10.65 -12.16
CA VAL A 45 10.89 10.44 -11.54
C VAL A 45 11.76 11.66 -11.79
N THR A 46 12.46 12.12 -10.76
CA THR A 46 13.43 13.22 -10.82
C THR A 46 14.74 12.74 -10.20
N PRO A 47 15.91 13.09 -10.77
CA PRO A 47 17.21 12.75 -10.21
C PRO A 47 17.48 13.56 -8.94
N ALA A 48 16.94 13.10 -7.82
CA ALA A 48 17.08 13.68 -6.51
C ALA A 48 17.12 12.55 -5.47
N ASN A 49 17.92 12.73 -4.41
CA ASN A 49 17.95 11.79 -3.30
C ASN A 49 17.15 12.35 -2.12
N ILE A 50 15.91 11.90 -1.95
CA ILE A 50 15.07 12.33 -0.84
C ILE A 50 14.72 11.10 0.02
N PRO A 51 15.28 10.99 1.23
CA PRO A 51 15.02 9.87 2.11
C PRO A 51 13.52 9.64 2.35
N GLY A 52 13.10 8.38 2.17
CA GLY A 52 11.73 7.93 2.40
C GLY A 52 10.74 8.27 1.27
N ALA A 53 11.19 8.87 0.18
CA ALA A 53 10.40 8.98 -1.04
C ALA A 53 10.48 7.68 -1.86
N LEU A 54 9.43 7.42 -2.63
CA LEU A 54 9.40 6.31 -3.60
C LEU A 54 10.36 6.61 -4.75
N SER A 55 10.87 5.57 -5.39
CA SER A 55 11.82 5.68 -6.51
C SER A 55 11.14 5.48 -7.86
N ALA A 56 10.13 4.62 -7.94
CA ALA A 56 9.50 4.22 -9.19
C ALA A 56 7.98 4.49 -9.21
N PRO A 57 7.40 4.83 -10.37
CA PRO A 57 5.96 5.02 -10.51
C PRO A 57 5.13 3.78 -10.15
N GLU A 58 5.62 2.57 -10.44
CA GLU A 58 4.94 1.32 -10.10
C GLU A 58 4.67 1.13 -8.60
N GLU A 59 5.42 1.81 -7.74
CA GLU A 59 5.22 1.77 -6.29
C GLU A 59 4.04 2.64 -5.84
N ALA A 60 3.59 3.58 -6.68
CA ALA A 60 2.57 4.57 -6.34
C ALA A 60 1.28 4.43 -7.16
N VAL A 61 1.40 4.09 -8.45
CA VAL A 61 0.27 4.02 -9.37
C VAL A 61 -0.76 2.98 -8.92
N GLY A 62 -2.04 3.35 -8.94
CA GLY A 62 -3.14 2.51 -8.47
C GLY A 62 -3.36 2.52 -6.95
N LEU A 63 -2.43 3.10 -6.18
CA LEU A 63 -2.67 3.43 -4.78
C LEU A 63 -3.49 4.72 -4.68
N GLU A 64 -4.05 4.94 -3.51
CA GLU A 64 -4.84 6.11 -3.17
C GLU A 64 -4.05 7.04 -2.24
N ALA A 65 -4.11 8.34 -2.50
CA ALA A 65 -3.49 9.35 -1.67
C ALA A 65 -4.24 9.50 -0.32
N ARG A 66 -3.51 9.34 0.79
CA ARG A 66 -4.06 9.56 2.15
C ARG A 66 -4.09 11.04 2.53
N VAL A 67 -3.22 11.84 1.92
CA VAL A 67 -3.05 13.27 2.16
C VAL A 67 -3.04 14.04 0.84
N ILE A 68 -3.19 15.36 0.91
CA ILE A 68 -3.02 16.22 -0.27
C ILE A 68 -1.54 16.24 -0.67
N LEU A 69 -1.27 15.86 -1.92
CA LEU A 69 0.05 15.97 -2.54
C LEU A 69 0.11 17.19 -3.44
N TYR A 70 1.12 18.02 -3.22
CA TYR A 70 1.36 19.22 -4.02
C TYR A 70 2.33 18.92 -5.16
N PRO A 71 2.21 19.61 -6.30
CA PRO A 71 3.13 19.44 -7.41
C PRO A 71 4.58 19.69 -6.99
N GLY A 72 5.48 18.86 -7.48
CA GLY A 72 6.91 18.87 -7.16
C GLY A 72 7.27 18.29 -5.79
N ARG A 73 6.28 17.85 -4.99
CA ARG A 73 6.55 17.24 -3.69
C ARG A 73 6.96 15.77 -3.86
N PRO A 74 7.96 15.29 -3.10
CA PRO A 74 8.31 13.87 -3.04
C PRO A 74 7.14 13.05 -2.49
N VAL A 75 6.80 11.97 -3.19
CA VAL A 75 5.75 11.02 -2.80
C VAL A 75 6.37 9.96 -1.91
N ARG A 76 5.80 9.77 -0.71
CA ARG A 76 6.27 8.74 0.23
C ARG A 76 5.26 7.60 0.31
N ALA A 77 5.73 6.39 0.61
CA ALA A 77 4.86 5.24 0.86
C ALA A 77 3.80 5.50 1.95
N ALA A 78 4.16 6.25 2.99
CA ALA A 78 3.24 6.62 4.08
C ALA A 78 2.11 7.56 3.64
N ASP A 79 2.31 8.30 2.55
CA ASP A 79 1.29 9.20 2.01
C ASP A 79 0.26 8.45 1.15
N LEU A 80 0.49 7.16 0.88
CA LEU A 80 -0.34 6.31 0.01
C LEU A 80 -0.95 5.14 0.78
N GLY A 81 -2.00 4.55 0.21
CA GLY A 81 -2.63 3.35 0.74
C GLY A 81 -3.38 2.58 -0.34
N PRO A 82 -3.83 1.35 -0.05
CA PRO A 82 -4.74 0.65 -0.93
C PRO A 82 -6.02 1.49 -1.14
N PRO A 83 -6.59 1.48 -2.35
CA PRO A 83 -7.80 2.23 -2.63
C PRO A 83 -8.97 1.71 -1.80
N ALA A 84 -9.88 2.62 -1.41
CA ALA A 84 -11.09 2.20 -0.77
C ALA A 84 -11.97 1.42 -1.75
N VAL A 85 -12.47 0.25 -1.31
CA VAL A 85 -13.42 -0.55 -2.07
C VAL A 85 -14.86 -0.26 -1.65
N ILE A 86 -15.06 0.33 -0.47
CA ILE A 86 -16.36 0.75 0.04
C ILE A 86 -16.36 2.25 0.30
N GLU A 87 -17.35 2.94 -0.27
CA GLU A 87 -17.64 4.35 -0.01
C GLU A 87 -18.58 4.57 1.18
N ARG A 88 -18.52 5.76 1.77
CA ARG A 88 -19.48 6.13 2.81
C ARG A 88 -20.90 6.15 2.26
N ASN A 89 -21.83 5.60 3.03
CA ASN A 89 -23.24 5.40 2.69
C ASN A 89 -23.51 4.37 1.58
N ALA A 90 -22.49 3.68 1.07
CA ALA A 90 -22.68 2.57 0.14
C ALA A 90 -23.52 1.46 0.80
N ILE A 91 -24.31 0.76 -0.03
CA ILE A 91 -24.97 -0.47 0.39
C ILE A 91 -23.99 -1.62 0.20
N VAL A 92 -23.77 -2.39 1.26
CA VAL A 92 -22.82 -3.49 1.30
C VAL A 92 -23.48 -4.72 1.90
N THR A 93 -22.99 -5.90 1.54
CA THR A 93 -23.45 -7.15 2.14
C THR A 93 -22.69 -7.41 3.44
N LEU A 94 -23.40 -7.51 4.55
CA LEU A 94 -22.90 -8.08 5.78
C LEU A 94 -22.83 -9.59 5.65
N VAL A 95 -21.71 -10.18 6.09
CA VAL A 95 -21.51 -11.63 6.12
C VAL A 95 -21.11 -12.04 7.53
N PHE A 96 -21.92 -12.88 8.18
CA PHE A 96 -21.57 -13.53 9.43
C PHE A 96 -21.34 -15.02 9.17
N ARG A 97 -20.21 -15.56 9.61
CA ARG A 97 -19.89 -16.99 9.51
C ARG A 97 -19.48 -17.53 10.87
N ARG A 98 -20.09 -18.65 11.29
CA ARG A 98 -19.68 -19.40 12.48
C ARG A 98 -20.01 -20.88 12.31
N GLY A 99 -18.98 -21.73 12.23
CA GLY A 99 -19.17 -23.14 11.88
C GLY A 99 -19.82 -23.27 10.49
N GLY A 100 -20.88 -24.07 10.37
CA GLY A 100 -21.66 -24.22 9.12
C GLY A 100 -22.72 -23.14 8.88
N LEU A 101 -22.90 -22.18 9.79
CA LEU A 101 -23.91 -21.13 9.66
C LEU A 101 -23.33 -19.92 8.91
N THR A 102 -23.95 -19.55 7.79
CA THR A 102 -23.70 -18.30 7.08
C THR A 102 -24.97 -17.46 7.08
N ILE A 103 -24.86 -16.21 7.53
CA ILE A 103 -25.96 -15.23 7.49
C ILE A 103 -25.49 -14.05 6.65
N THR A 104 -26.32 -13.64 5.70
CA THR A 104 -26.12 -12.42 4.92
C THR A 104 -27.21 -11.41 5.19
N ALA A 105 -26.87 -10.12 5.13
CA ALA A 105 -27.85 -9.04 5.26
C ALA A 105 -27.35 -7.78 4.56
N ASP A 106 -28.27 -6.91 4.13
CA ASP A 106 -27.89 -5.61 3.60
C ASP A 106 -27.55 -4.63 4.72
N ALA A 107 -26.49 -3.88 4.51
CA ALA A 107 -26.06 -2.83 5.43
C ALA A 107 -25.64 -1.56 4.69
N ARG A 108 -25.69 -0.45 5.41
CA ARG A 108 -25.15 0.83 4.96
C ARG A 108 -23.80 1.08 5.60
N ALA A 109 -22.78 1.31 4.79
CA ALA A 109 -21.47 1.76 5.24
C ALA A 109 -21.56 3.13 5.91
N LEU A 110 -21.01 3.27 7.12
CA LEU A 110 -21.01 4.55 7.85
C LEU A 110 -19.75 5.38 7.60
N GLY A 111 -18.76 4.77 6.94
CA GLY A 111 -17.50 5.37 6.54
C GLY A 111 -16.98 4.72 5.27
N ARG A 112 -15.79 5.15 4.86
CA ARG A 112 -15.05 4.64 3.72
C ARG A 112 -13.99 3.66 4.21
N ALA A 113 -13.72 2.60 3.45
CA ALA A 113 -12.75 1.57 3.84
C ALA A 113 -12.21 0.79 2.64
N GLY A 114 -10.92 0.44 2.71
CA GLY A 114 -10.28 -0.51 1.80
C GLY A 114 -10.41 -1.95 2.28
N VAL A 115 -9.90 -2.89 1.50
CA VAL A 115 -9.85 -4.31 1.87
C VAL A 115 -9.03 -4.49 3.16
N GLY A 116 -9.52 -5.32 4.09
CA GLY A 116 -8.88 -5.59 5.37
C GLY A 116 -9.09 -4.50 6.44
N ASP A 117 -9.58 -3.31 6.05
CA ASP A 117 -9.91 -2.27 7.00
C ASP A 117 -11.11 -2.66 7.83
N THR A 118 -11.16 -2.10 9.04
CA THR A 118 -12.34 -2.24 9.88
C THR A 118 -13.35 -1.14 9.62
N LEU A 119 -14.56 -1.51 9.24
CA LEU A 119 -15.63 -0.60 8.89
C LEU A 119 -16.83 -0.75 9.84
N ARG A 120 -17.46 0.38 10.19
CA ARG A 120 -18.76 0.40 10.86
C ARG A 120 -19.86 0.44 9.82
N VAL A 121 -20.82 -0.46 9.93
CA VAL A 121 -21.98 -0.52 9.03
C VAL A 121 -23.27 -0.64 9.83
N MET A 122 -24.36 -0.09 9.31
CA MET A 122 -25.69 -0.20 9.89
C MET A 122 -26.48 -1.24 9.12
N ASN A 123 -26.89 -2.33 9.77
CA ASN A 123 -27.82 -3.29 9.20
C ASN A 123 -29.15 -2.57 8.86
N LEU A 124 -29.62 -2.71 7.63
CA LEU A 124 -30.80 -1.97 7.17
C LEU A 124 -32.12 -2.51 7.74
N ALA A 125 -32.19 -3.81 8.04
CA ALA A 125 -33.38 -4.45 8.59
C ALA A 125 -33.53 -4.17 10.09
N SER A 126 -32.45 -4.36 10.88
CA SER A 126 -32.49 -4.22 12.33
C SER A 126 -32.13 -2.81 12.83
N ARG A 127 -31.56 -1.96 11.96
CA ARG A 127 -30.96 -0.66 12.30
C ARG A 127 -29.80 -0.73 13.29
N THR A 128 -29.27 -1.92 13.56
CA THR A 128 -28.13 -2.09 14.46
C THR A 128 -26.83 -1.74 13.77
N ILE A 129 -25.95 -1.01 14.45
CA ILE A 129 -24.59 -0.73 13.97
C ILE A 129 -23.65 -1.84 14.43
N VAL A 130 -22.93 -2.42 13.47
CA VAL A 130 -21.93 -3.47 13.70
C VAL A 130 -20.58 -3.05 13.13
N LYS A 131 -19.51 -3.62 13.67
CA LYS A 131 -18.13 -3.41 13.23
C LYS A 131 -17.66 -4.70 12.56
N GLY A 132 -17.08 -4.59 11.37
CA GLY A 132 -16.63 -5.74 10.58
C GLY A 132 -15.42 -5.42 9.72
N ILE A 133 -14.81 -6.47 9.16
CA ILE A 133 -13.66 -6.35 8.26
C ILE A 133 -14.15 -6.39 6.81
N VAL A 134 -13.65 -5.48 6.00
CA VAL A 134 -13.95 -5.42 4.57
C VAL A 134 -13.21 -6.54 3.84
N LEU A 135 -13.93 -7.32 3.02
CA LEU A 135 -13.36 -8.37 2.18
C LEU A 135 -13.05 -7.85 0.78
N GLU A 136 -12.30 -8.63 0.00
CA GLU A 136 -11.90 -8.28 -1.39
C GLU A 136 -13.10 -8.07 -2.34
N ASP A 137 -14.21 -8.74 -2.07
CA ASP A 137 -15.45 -8.63 -2.84
C ASP A 137 -16.31 -7.41 -2.45
N GLY A 138 -15.85 -6.56 -1.51
CA GLY A 138 -16.58 -5.41 -0.99
C GLY A 138 -17.67 -5.75 0.03
N SER A 139 -17.78 -7.02 0.45
CA SER A 139 -18.63 -7.41 1.57
C SER A 139 -17.95 -7.12 2.91
N VAL A 140 -18.74 -7.07 3.99
CA VAL A 140 -18.26 -6.77 5.34
C VAL A 140 -18.51 -7.96 6.25
N ARG A 141 -17.43 -8.60 6.68
CA ARG A 141 -17.49 -9.73 7.58
C ARG A 141 -17.63 -9.29 9.04
N VAL A 142 -18.60 -9.84 9.74
CA VAL A 142 -18.89 -9.55 11.15
C VAL A 142 -18.94 -10.84 11.98
N GLY A 143 -18.69 -10.73 13.28
CA GLY A 143 -18.53 -11.88 14.18
C GLY A 143 -17.06 -12.19 14.46
N GLY A 144 -16.77 -12.74 15.65
CA GLY A 144 -15.42 -13.02 16.16
C GLY A 144 -14.57 -13.96 15.27
N PRO A 145 -13.31 -14.24 15.68
CA PRO A 145 -12.24 -14.69 14.81
C PRO A 145 -12.60 -15.94 14.01
N ASP A 146 -12.04 -16.06 12.80
CA ASP A 146 -12.25 -17.22 11.93
C ASP A 146 -12.03 -18.53 12.71
N PRO A 147 -12.92 -19.52 12.60
CA PRO A 147 -12.70 -20.84 13.21
C PRO A 147 -11.44 -21.54 12.65
N GLU A 148 -10.92 -21.08 11.50
CA GLU A 148 -9.70 -21.57 10.84
C GLU A 148 -8.49 -20.63 10.98
N ALA A 149 -8.61 -19.46 11.63
CA ALA A 149 -7.44 -18.65 11.88
C ALA A 149 -6.46 -19.47 12.75
N PRO A 150 -5.23 -19.73 12.28
CA PRO A 150 -4.24 -20.40 13.10
C PRO A 150 -4.15 -19.64 14.41
N ILE A 151 -4.37 -20.36 15.51
CA ILE A 151 -4.01 -19.90 16.85
C ILE A 151 -2.53 -19.53 16.76
N ARG A 152 -2.24 -18.24 16.53
CA ARG A 152 -0.93 -17.68 16.79
C ARG A 152 -0.76 -17.88 18.27
N ARG A 153 -0.12 -18.99 18.65
CA ARG A 153 0.39 -19.16 20.00
C ARG A 153 1.23 -17.91 20.24
N ALA A 154 0.76 -17.06 21.13
CA ALA A 154 1.63 -16.12 21.79
C ALA A 154 2.70 -17.00 22.47
N GLY A 155 3.85 -17.16 21.81
CA GLY A 155 5.09 -17.59 22.46
C GLY A 155 5.40 -16.54 23.53
N GLN A 156 5.78 -16.94 24.74
CA GLN A 156 7.10 -17.52 25.00
C GLN A 156 8.20 -16.59 24.52
#